data_AF-A0A6P0YSV7-F1
#
_entry.id   AF-A0A6P0YSV7-F1
#
_cell.length_a   1.000
_cell.length_b   1.000
_cell.length_c   1.000
_cell.angle_alpha   90.00
_cell.angle_beta   90.00
_cell.angle_gamma   90.00
#
_symmetry.space_group_name_H-M   'P 1'
#
loop_
_entity.id
_entity.type
_entity.pdbx_description
1 polymer ?
#
loop_
_entity_poly.entity_id
_entity_poly.type
_entity_poly.pdbx_seq_one_letter_code
_entity_poly.pdbx_strand_id
1 'polypeptide(L)'
;MAIAASGQAAEAASVVNRWEANTAYKDQFGIGNSHAFALPDLGAGRFVFQDNGVLEEYDDGTARLTGTVVSNQDSNKFWEVDVWFDAASNKVKAKKELKDGAYDSVSEGGGGLDEDNLGWWYYGVDESRSFLTGGGYYEDIVLNIKDGKGYDRGAEVQLGYGASGKNVGMGMAAWIGYDAIHGEEAGVFIANSMRADINVDLIAVPEPASLVGLGLVGLGLYARRKSQGTEDT
;
A
#
# COMPACT_ATOMS: atom_id res chain seq x y z
N MET A 1 -34.82 -38.24 7.66
CA MET A 1 -34.89 -36.86 7.13
C MET A 1 -33.49 -36.30 7.24
N ALA A 2 -32.75 -36.25 6.13
CA ALA A 2 -31.37 -35.74 6.09
C ALA A 2 -31.40 -34.40 5.35
N ILE A 3 -30.98 -33.34 6.03
CA ILE A 3 -30.81 -32.00 5.45
C ILE A 3 -29.41 -31.97 4.86
N ALA A 4 -29.30 -31.98 3.54
CA ALA A 4 -28.02 -31.75 2.87
C ALA A 4 -27.73 -30.24 2.88
N ALA A 5 -26.70 -29.84 3.61
CA ALA A 5 -26.12 -28.50 3.50
C ALA A 5 -25.22 -28.48 2.26
N SER A 6 -25.66 -27.86 1.18
CA SER A 6 -24.80 -27.53 0.04
C SER A 6 -24.03 -26.25 0.39
N GLY A 7 -22.86 -26.40 0.99
CA GLY A 7 -21.89 -25.32 1.08
C GLY A 7 -21.31 -25.08 -0.31
N GLN A 8 -21.76 -24.04 -0.99
CA GLN A 8 -21.09 -23.54 -2.18
C GLN A 8 -19.77 -22.92 -1.71
N ALA A 9 -18.65 -23.49 -2.15
CA ALA A 9 -17.34 -22.91 -1.87
C ALA A 9 -17.30 -21.51 -2.46
N ALA A 10 -16.91 -20.51 -1.65
CA ALA A 10 -16.67 -19.17 -2.14
C ALA A 10 -15.57 -19.23 -3.21
N GLU A 11 -15.79 -18.59 -4.34
CA GLU A 11 -14.79 -18.42 -5.38
C GLU A 11 -13.64 -17.56 -4.82
N ALA A 12 -12.39 -17.93 -5.11
CA ALA A 12 -11.24 -17.15 -4.66
C ALA A 12 -11.17 -15.84 -5.46
N ALA A 13 -10.84 -14.73 -4.80
CA ALA A 13 -10.68 -13.43 -5.44
C ALA A 13 -9.60 -13.47 -6.53
N SER A 14 -9.85 -12.80 -7.64
CA SER A 14 -8.94 -12.73 -8.79
C SER A 14 -8.13 -11.44 -8.77
N VAL A 15 -6.85 -11.51 -9.14
CA VAL A 15 -6.00 -10.31 -9.31
C VAL A 15 -6.55 -9.47 -10.48
N VAL A 16 -6.79 -8.19 -10.23
CA VAL A 16 -7.26 -7.21 -11.24
C VAL A 16 -6.17 -6.23 -11.68
N ASN A 17 -5.23 -5.91 -10.78
CA ASN A 17 -4.04 -5.15 -11.12
C ASN A 17 -2.83 -5.78 -10.41
N ARG A 18 -1.68 -5.71 -11.09
CA ARG A 18 -0.39 -6.09 -10.53
C ARG A 18 0.63 -4.98 -10.73
N TRP A 19 1.35 -4.68 -9.67
CA TRP A 19 2.38 -3.67 -9.64
C TRP A 19 3.68 -4.27 -9.13
N GLU A 20 4.78 -3.87 -9.76
CA GLU A 20 6.11 -4.00 -9.18
C GLU A 20 6.25 -2.90 -8.13
N ALA A 21 6.54 -3.31 -6.89
CA ALA A 21 6.68 -2.43 -5.75
C ALA A 21 8.15 -2.15 -5.48
N ASN A 22 8.54 -0.88 -5.60
CA ASN A 22 9.90 -0.40 -5.44
C ASN A 22 10.02 0.49 -4.20
N THR A 23 11.23 0.60 -3.67
CA THR A 23 11.54 1.60 -2.63
C THR A 23 11.23 2.99 -3.18
N ALA A 24 10.45 3.79 -2.45
CA ALA A 24 10.19 5.15 -2.90
C ALA A 24 11.46 6.01 -2.76
N TYR A 25 11.96 6.50 -3.89
CA TYR A 25 13.11 7.40 -3.90
C TYR A 25 12.66 8.84 -4.09
N LYS A 26 13.21 9.76 -3.27
CA LYS A 26 12.85 11.16 -3.41
C LYS A 26 13.36 11.77 -4.71
N ASP A 27 12.51 12.57 -5.35
CA ASP A 27 12.89 13.47 -6.43
C ASP A 27 13.08 14.91 -5.91
N GLN A 28 13.05 15.91 -6.80
CA GLN A 28 13.13 17.32 -6.40
C GLN A 28 11.96 17.80 -5.52
N PHE A 29 10.85 17.07 -5.48
CA PHE A 29 9.63 17.42 -4.75
C PHE A 29 9.53 16.70 -3.40
N GLY A 30 10.17 15.55 -3.24
CA GLY A 30 10.15 14.79 -1.99
C GLY A 30 10.78 15.49 -0.79
N ILE A 31 10.17 15.29 0.38
CA ILE A 31 10.71 15.71 1.68
C ILE A 31 11.18 14.47 2.47
N GLY A 32 12.23 14.63 3.28
CA GLY A 32 12.77 13.59 4.13
C GLY A 32 13.76 12.65 3.42
N ASN A 33 13.76 11.38 3.83
CA ASN A 33 14.63 10.33 3.32
C ASN A 33 13.84 9.33 2.47
N SER A 34 14.56 8.60 1.60
CA SER A 34 14.03 7.48 0.83
C SER A 34 14.02 6.20 1.68
N HIS A 35 12.93 5.46 1.63
CA HIS A 35 12.76 4.15 2.27
C HIS A 35 11.48 3.48 1.74
N ALA A 36 11.40 2.16 1.83
CA ALA A 36 10.16 1.40 1.63
C ALA A 36 9.36 1.36 2.93
N PHE A 37 10.05 1.02 4.03
CA PHE A 37 9.50 1.01 5.38
C PHE A 37 10.40 1.82 6.30
N ALA A 38 9.82 2.66 7.13
CA ALA A 38 10.48 3.23 8.30
C ALA A 38 9.92 2.58 9.56
N LEU A 39 10.80 1.88 10.28
CA LEU A 39 10.54 1.24 11.57
C LEU A 39 11.47 1.89 12.61
N PRO A 40 11.21 3.16 12.99
CA PRO A 40 12.15 4.02 13.69
C PRO A 40 12.61 3.49 15.04
N ASP A 41 11.79 2.66 15.69
CA ASP A 41 12.11 2.09 16.99
C ASP A 41 12.97 0.81 16.89
N LEU A 42 13.30 0.37 15.68
CA LEU A 42 14.27 -0.68 15.44
C LEU A 42 15.63 -0.06 15.15
N GLY A 43 16.72 -0.70 15.60
CA GLY A 43 18.08 -0.15 15.47
C GLY A 43 18.57 0.13 14.03
N ALA A 44 17.88 -0.39 13.00
CA ALA A 44 18.10 -0.05 11.59
C ALA A 44 17.30 1.18 11.12
N GLY A 45 16.10 1.40 11.67
CA GLY A 45 15.22 2.54 11.42
C GLY A 45 14.58 2.62 10.03
N ARG A 46 15.29 2.20 8.96
CA ARG A 46 14.86 2.33 7.56
C ARG A 46 15.22 1.11 6.74
N PHE A 47 14.25 0.65 5.98
CA PHE A 47 14.34 -0.54 5.16
C PHE A 47 13.98 -0.22 3.71
N VAL A 48 14.68 -0.84 2.79
CA VAL A 48 14.51 -0.73 1.34
C VAL A 48 14.27 -2.12 0.78
N PHE A 49 13.49 -2.22 -0.27
CA PHE A 49 13.33 -3.44 -1.04
C PHE A 49 14.70 -3.98 -1.49
N GLN A 50 15.01 -5.25 -1.16
CA GLN A 50 16.26 -5.92 -1.57
C GLN A 50 16.23 -6.18 -3.07
N ASP A 51 15.14 -6.78 -3.51
CA ASP A 51 14.65 -6.88 -4.87
C ASP A 51 13.25 -6.24 -4.89
N ASN A 52 12.60 -6.19 -6.04
CA ASN A 52 11.28 -5.60 -6.13
C ASN A 52 10.23 -6.43 -5.37
N GLY A 53 9.35 -5.74 -4.65
CA GLY A 53 8.13 -6.34 -4.12
C GLY A 53 7.05 -6.45 -5.19
N VAL A 54 5.89 -6.95 -4.78
CA VAL A 54 4.68 -7.02 -5.61
C VAL A 54 3.50 -6.50 -4.81
N LEU A 55 2.74 -5.58 -5.41
CA LEU A 55 1.41 -5.23 -4.96
C LEU A 55 0.39 -5.83 -5.93
N GLU A 56 -0.51 -6.66 -5.41
CA GLU A 56 -1.65 -7.20 -6.17
C GLU A 56 -2.93 -6.58 -5.62
N GLU A 57 -3.79 -6.05 -6.49
CA GLU A 57 -5.15 -5.61 -6.17
C GLU A 57 -6.12 -6.68 -6.68
N TYR A 58 -7.12 -7.05 -5.87
CA TYR A 58 -8.07 -8.12 -6.15
C TYR A 58 -9.48 -7.58 -6.47
N ASP A 59 -10.28 -8.37 -7.17
CA ASP A 59 -11.65 -8.02 -7.59
C ASP A 59 -12.66 -7.90 -6.43
N ASP A 60 -12.33 -8.42 -5.25
CA ASP A 60 -13.08 -8.22 -4.01
C ASP A 60 -12.77 -6.90 -3.30
N GLY A 61 -11.85 -6.09 -3.86
CA GLY A 61 -11.41 -4.81 -3.31
C GLY A 61 -10.32 -4.92 -2.25
N THR A 62 -9.77 -6.11 -2.00
CA THR A 62 -8.57 -6.27 -1.18
C THR A 62 -7.29 -6.02 -1.99
N ALA A 63 -6.18 -5.82 -1.31
CA ALA A 63 -4.86 -5.76 -1.92
C ALA A 63 -3.81 -6.41 -1.03
N ARG A 64 -2.70 -6.85 -1.62
CA ARG A 64 -1.59 -7.50 -0.89
C ARG A 64 -0.24 -7.01 -1.37
N LEU A 65 0.58 -6.51 -0.46
CA LEU A 65 1.97 -6.16 -0.68
C LEU A 65 2.89 -7.27 -0.16
N THR A 66 3.76 -7.78 -1.02
CA THR A 66 4.77 -8.80 -0.68
C THR A 66 6.15 -8.41 -1.14
N GLY A 67 7.19 -9.00 -0.54
CA GLY A 67 8.59 -8.84 -0.95
C GLY A 67 9.54 -8.94 0.24
N THR A 68 10.82 -8.65 0.03
CA THR A 68 11.83 -8.64 1.10
C THR A 68 12.42 -7.24 1.23
N VAL A 69 12.45 -6.70 2.46
CA VAL A 69 13.07 -5.40 2.75
C VAL A 69 14.27 -5.55 3.67
N VAL A 70 15.38 -4.93 3.31
CA VAL A 70 16.65 -4.95 4.04
C VAL A 70 16.94 -3.56 4.63
N SER A 71 17.58 -3.53 5.78
CA SER A 71 18.07 -2.29 6.37
C SER A 71 19.08 -1.62 5.43
N ASN A 72 18.94 -0.32 5.23
CA ASN A 72 19.90 0.44 4.42
C ASN A 72 21.27 0.65 5.11
N GLN A 73 21.43 0.17 6.34
CA GLN A 73 22.68 0.24 7.12
C GLN A 73 23.35 -1.13 7.28
N ASP A 74 22.59 -2.22 7.18
CA ASP A 74 23.06 -3.58 7.49
C ASP A 74 22.15 -4.61 6.83
N SER A 75 22.59 -5.24 5.74
CA SER A 75 21.79 -6.21 5.00
C SER A 75 21.47 -7.48 5.78
N ASN A 76 22.14 -7.75 6.91
CA ASN A 76 21.77 -8.85 7.79
C ASN A 76 20.51 -8.56 8.63
N LYS A 77 19.95 -7.34 8.55
CA LYS A 77 18.71 -6.94 9.21
C LYS A 77 17.61 -6.81 8.16
N PHE A 78 16.75 -7.80 8.04
CA PHE A 78 15.72 -7.82 7.00
C PHE A 78 14.39 -8.39 7.47
N TRP A 79 13.35 -8.13 6.67
CA TRP A 79 11.99 -8.58 6.88
C TRP A 79 11.40 -9.10 5.57
N GLU A 80 10.76 -10.27 5.65
CA GLU A 80 9.81 -10.73 4.65
C GLU A 80 8.47 -10.01 4.89
N VAL A 81 8.01 -9.30 3.86
CA VAL A 81 6.80 -8.49 3.86
C VAL A 81 5.63 -9.33 3.36
N ASP A 82 4.55 -9.37 4.14
CA ASP A 82 3.24 -9.88 3.73
C ASP A 82 2.15 -9.03 4.38
N VAL A 83 1.73 -7.96 3.70
CA VAL A 83 0.78 -6.97 4.24
C VAL A 83 -0.48 -6.98 3.40
N TRP A 84 -1.61 -7.18 4.05
CA TRP A 84 -2.93 -7.20 3.43
C TRP A 84 -3.67 -5.90 3.71
N PHE A 85 -4.46 -5.50 2.72
CA PHE A 85 -5.28 -4.33 2.77
C PHE A 85 -6.71 -4.65 2.36
N ASP A 86 -7.66 -4.05 3.07
CA ASP A 86 -9.09 -4.12 2.76
C ASP A 86 -9.53 -2.84 2.06
N ALA A 87 -10.61 -2.92 1.28
CA ALA A 87 -11.26 -1.75 0.73
C ALA A 87 -11.58 -0.74 1.85
N ALA A 88 -11.04 0.48 1.75
CA ALA A 88 -11.32 1.50 2.75
C ALA A 88 -12.79 1.91 2.70
N SER A 89 -13.44 1.95 3.86
CA SER A 89 -14.83 2.39 3.96
C SER A 89 -14.97 3.92 4.04
N ASN A 90 -13.95 4.65 4.51
CA ASN A 90 -14.01 6.11 4.63
C ASN A 90 -12.63 6.77 4.68
N LYS A 91 -12.36 7.68 3.74
CA LYS A 91 -11.19 8.57 3.75
C LYS A 91 -11.01 9.29 5.09
N VAL A 92 -9.87 9.07 5.76
CA VAL A 92 -9.59 9.71 7.06
C VAL A 92 -8.69 10.93 6.93
N LYS A 93 -7.52 10.81 6.31
CA LYS A 93 -6.58 11.91 6.01
C LYS A 93 -5.39 11.39 5.21
N ALA A 94 -4.97 12.11 4.19
CA ALA A 94 -3.88 11.69 3.31
C ALA A 94 -2.47 12.01 3.87
N LYS A 95 -1.52 11.09 3.72
CA LYS A 95 -0.08 11.30 4.01
C LYS A 95 0.56 12.13 2.89
N LYS A 96 0.41 13.45 2.96
CA LYS A 96 1.03 14.37 2.00
C LYS A 96 2.43 14.79 2.46
N GLU A 97 3.47 14.31 1.79
CA GLU A 97 4.89 14.60 2.13
C GLU A 97 5.74 15.18 0.98
N LEU A 98 5.12 15.54 -0.15
CA LEU A 98 5.77 16.36 -1.18
C LEU A 98 5.71 17.86 -0.81
N LYS A 99 6.63 18.64 -1.37
CA LYS A 99 6.61 20.12 -1.33
C LYS A 99 5.30 20.66 -1.92
N ASP A 100 4.86 21.79 -1.36
CA ASP A 100 3.69 22.53 -1.86
C ASP A 100 3.81 22.80 -3.37
N GLY A 101 2.71 22.58 -4.09
CA GLY A 101 2.63 22.71 -5.56
C GLY A 101 3.02 21.46 -6.35
N ALA A 102 3.70 20.48 -5.74
CA ALA A 102 3.99 19.21 -6.43
C ALA A 102 2.71 18.45 -6.78
N TYR A 103 1.70 18.52 -5.91
CA TYR A 103 0.41 17.87 -6.14
C TYR A 103 -0.40 18.48 -7.30
N ASP A 104 -0.12 19.73 -7.68
CA ASP A 104 -0.77 20.35 -8.84
C ASP A 104 -0.39 19.62 -10.13
N SER A 105 0.87 19.16 -10.22
CA SER A 105 1.44 18.48 -11.38
C SER A 105 0.94 17.04 -11.59
N VAL A 106 0.36 16.42 -10.56
CA VAL A 106 -0.15 15.03 -10.59
C VAL A 106 -1.67 14.95 -10.50
N SER A 107 -2.36 16.09 -10.30
CA SER A 107 -3.81 16.15 -10.33
C SER A 107 -4.34 15.97 -11.74
N GLU A 108 -5.29 15.06 -11.94
CA GLU A 108 -6.09 15.03 -13.17
C GLU A 108 -7.02 16.26 -13.20
N GLY A 109 -6.50 17.44 -13.56
CA GLY A 109 -7.34 18.60 -13.85
C GLY A 109 -6.81 19.99 -13.50
N GLY A 110 -5.63 20.12 -12.88
CA GLY A 110 -4.99 21.44 -12.65
C GLY A 110 -5.83 22.43 -11.83
N GLY A 111 -6.78 21.95 -11.03
CA GLY A 111 -7.62 22.74 -10.13
C GLY A 111 -7.16 22.61 -8.69
N GLY A 112 -7.20 23.72 -7.95
CA GLY A 112 -6.66 23.85 -6.59
C GLY A 112 -6.97 22.68 -5.63
N LEU A 113 -5.97 22.39 -4.81
CA LEU A 113 -5.82 21.18 -4.00
C LEU A 113 -6.79 21.15 -2.81
N ASP A 114 -7.91 20.47 -2.96
CA ASP A 114 -8.51 19.74 -1.83
C ASP A 114 -7.96 18.31 -1.83
N GLU A 115 -7.90 17.66 -0.67
CA GLU A 115 -7.51 16.25 -0.54
C GLU A 115 -8.33 15.35 -1.47
N ASP A 116 -9.55 15.75 -1.86
CA ASP A 116 -10.52 14.97 -2.63
C ASP A 116 -10.25 14.87 -4.14
N ASN A 117 -9.33 15.67 -4.69
CA ASN A 117 -9.16 15.78 -6.15
C ASN A 117 -7.83 15.20 -6.70
N LEU A 118 -7.13 14.37 -5.93
CA LEU A 118 -5.87 13.75 -6.37
C LEU A 118 -6.06 12.42 -7.14
N GLY A 119 -7.28 11.91 -7.24
CA GLY A 119 -7.56 10.63 -7.91
C GLY A 119 -6.96 9.42 -7.19
N TRP A 120 -6.59 9.55 -5.92
CA TRP A 120 -6.02 8.46 -5.13
C TRP A 120 -7.09 7.46 -4.70
N TRP A 121 -6.69 6.20 -4.66
CA TRP A 121 -7.43 5.11 -4.04
C TRP A 121 -6.95 4.91 -2.61
N TYR A 122 -7.84 4.42 -1.75
CA TYR A 122 -7.56 4.23 -0.32
C TYR A 122 -7.89 2.80 0.10
N TYR A 123 -7.02 2.24 0.94
CA TYR A 123 -7.21 0.96 1.61
C TYR A 123 -7.02 1.08 3.12
N GLY A 124 -7.67 0.19 3.88
CA GLY A 124 -7.36 -0.04 5.30
C GLY A 124 -6.39 -1.21 5.46
N VAL A 125 -5.57 -1.22 6.51
CA VAL A 125 -4.73 -2.39 6.82
C VAL A 125 -5.61 -3.51 7.40
N ASP A 126 -5.51 -4.72 6.84
CA ASP A 126 -6.07 -5.93 7.47
C ASP A 126 -5.07 -6.44 8.52
N GLU A 127 -5.24 -5.99 9.76
CA GLU A 127 -4.35 -6.35 10.86
C GLU A 127 -4.35 -7.85 11.17
N SER A 128 -5.39 -8.59 10.77
CA SER A 128 -5.49 -10.03 11.09
C SER A 128 -4.55 -10.88 10.24
N ARG A 129 -4.08 -10.35 9.11
CA ARG A 129 -3.25 -11.06 8.13
C ARG A 129 -1.98 -10.32 7.71
N SER A 130 -1.72 -9.14 8.27
CA SER A 130 -0.56 -8.31 7.91
C SER A 130 0.64 -8.53 8.84
N PHE A 131 1.75 -9.02 8.29
CA PHE A 131 2.95 -9.37 9.05
C PHE A 131 4.24 -8.96 8.34
N LEU A 132 5.26 -8.69 9.17
CA LEU A 132 6.66 -8.71 8.77
C LEU A 132 7.35 -9.86 9.51
N THR A 133 7.93 -10.81 8.78
CA THR A 133 8.67 -11.93 9.36
C THR A 133 10.15 -11.63 9.29
N GLY A 134 10.83 -11.58 10.43
CA GLY A 134 12.23 -11.19 10.51
C GLY A 134 13.17 -12.31 10.06
N GLY A 135 14.29 -11.91 9.46
CA GLY A 135 15.38 -12.82 9.14
C GLY A 135 16.74 -12.21 9.47
N GLY A 136 17.77 -13.05 9.45
CA GLY A 136 19.13 -12.67 9.84
C GLY A 136 19.16 -12.24 11.31
N TYR A 137 19.50 -10.98 11.59
CA TYR A 137 19.50 -10.44 12.95
C TYR A 137 18.09 -10.42 13.60
N TYR A 138 17.02 -10.38 12.79
CA TYR A 138 15.64 -10.41 13.27
C TYR A 138 15.00 -11.80 13.18
N GLU A 139 15.80 -12.85 13.02
CA GLU A 139 15.29 -14.24 13.06
C GLU A 139 14.42 -14.46 14.32
N ASP A 140 13.34 -15.21 14.15
CA ASP A 140 12.30 -15.49 15.15
C ASP A 140 11.46 -14.29 15.64
N ILE A 141 11.67 -13.10 15.08
CA ILE A 141 10.82 -11.93 15.34
C ILE A 141 9.73 -11.86 14.28
N VAL A 142 8.48 -11.69 14.71
CA VAL A 142 7.38 -11.36 13.81
C VAL A 142 6.70 -10.10 14.31
N LEU A 143 6.50 -9.16 13.39
CA LEU A 143 5.74 -7.93 13.63
C LEU A 143 4.37 -8.07 13.00
N ASN A 144 3.31 -7.78 13.76
CA ASN A 144 1.98 -7.61 13.21
C ASN A 144 1.78 -6.13 12.85
N ILE A 145 1.42 -5.85 11.60
CA ILE A 145 1.19 -4.49 11.13
C ILE A 145 -0.21 -4.04 11.54
N LYS A 146 -0.26 -2.83 12.10
CA LYS A 146 -1.45 -2.20 12.65
C LYS A 146 -1.90 -1.02 11.81
N ASP A 147 -3.20 -0.78 11.80
CA ASP A 147 -3.76 0.43 11.24
C ASP A 147 -3.23 1.65 12.03
N GLY A 148 -2.80 2.70 11.32
CA GLY A 148 -2.30 3.93 11.91
C GLY A 148 -3.35 4.83 12.56
N LYS A 149 -4.65 4.45 12.57
CA LYS A 149 -5.79 5.33 12.97
C LYS A 149 -5.65 5.89 14.38
N GLY A 150 -4.89 5.22 15.25
CA GLY A 150 -4.62 5.64 16.62
C GLY A 150 -3.55 6.73 16.82
N TYR A 151 -2.86 7.19 15.76
CA TYR A 151 -1.70 8.10 15.90
C TYR A 151 -1.94 9.56 15.46
N ASP A 152 -3.18 10.05 15.44
CA ASP A 152 -3.58 11.42 15.04
C ASP A 152 -3.23 11.83 13.60
N ARG A 153 -2.71 10.92 12.77
CA ARG A 153 -2.17 11.23 11.43
C ARG A 153 -3.02 10.77 10.25
N GLY A 154 -4.11 10.04 10.50
CA GLY A 154 -4.83 9.33 9.44
C GLY A 154 -3.99 8.20 8.87
N ALA A 155 -4.65 7.18 8.36
CA ALA A 155 -4.09 5.83 8.44
C ALA A 155 -4.47 4.91 7.30
N GLU A 156 -5.08 5.50 6.29
CA GLU A 156 -5.40 4.74 5.10
C GLU A 156 -4.21 4.74 4.19
N VAL A 157 -3.98 3.57 3.61
CA VAL A 157 -2.99 3.36 2.58
C VAL A 157 -3.51 4.08 1.34
N GLN A 158 -2.81 5.13 0.93
CA GLN A 158 -3.12 5.87 -0.29
C GLN A 158 -2.33 5.27 -1.45
N LEU A 159 -2.95 5.21 -2.63
CA LEU A 159 -2.34 4.73 -3.87
C LEU A 159 -2.67 5.71 -5.00
N GLY A 160 -1.68 6.09 -5.80
CA GLY A 160 -1.83 7.01 -6.93
C GLY A 160 -0.57 7.81 -7.27
N TYR A 161 -0.67 8.72 -8.25
CA TYR A 161 0.44 9.61 -8.60
C TYR A 161 0.73 10.61 -7.49
N GLY A 162 2.00 10.70 -7.07
CA GLY A 162 2.43 11.50 -5.92
C GLY A 162 2.11 10.87 -4.56
N ALA A 163 1.42 9.72 -4.53
CA ALA A 163 0.93 9.12 -3.29
C ALA A 163 2.07 8.53 -2.44
N SER A 164 3.23 8.21 -3.03
CA SER A 164 4.40 7.77 -2.24
C SER A 164 4.91 8.87 -1.32
N GLY A 165 4.59 10.15 -1.57
CA GLY A 165 5.10 11.28 -0.78
C GLY A 165 6.61 11.50 -0.92
N LYS A 166 7.29 10.79 -1.83
CA LYS A 166 8.72 10.96 -2.12
C LYS A 166 8.95 11.52 -3.52
N ASN A 167 8.11 11.19 -4.48
CA ASN A 167 8.17 11.73 -5.83
C ASN A 167 6.75 11.86 -6.40
N VAL A 168 6.66 12.44 -7.60
CA VAL A 168 5.38 12.63 -8.33
C VAL A 168 4.93 11.39 -9.12
N GLY A 169 5.69 10.30 -9.09
CA GLY A 169 5.35 9.05 -9.77
C GLY A 169 4.17 8.31 -9.13
N MET A 170 3.73 7.25 -9.81
CA MET A 170 2.74 6.32 -9.27
C MET A 170 3.32 5.62 -8.03
N GLY A 171 2.58 5.58 -6.94
CA GLY A 171 3.09 5.02 -5.70
C GLY A 171 2.01 4.73 -4.67
N MET A 172 2.43 4.27 -3.50
CA MET A 172 1.59 4.11 -2.32
C MET A 172 2.29 4.59 -1.06
N ALA A 173 1.52 5.02 -0.07
CA ALA A 173 2.05 5.32 1.25
C ALA A 173 1.03 5.08 2.36
N ALA A 174 1.52 4.87 3.57
CA ALA A 174 0.69 4.77 4.76
C ALA A 174 1.45 5.24 6.00
N TRP A 175 0.71 5.78 6.97
CA TRP A 175 1.12 5.74 8.38
C TRP A 175 0.55 4.46 8.97
N ILE A 176 1.39 3.65 9.60
CA ILE A 176 1.01 2.36 10.19
C ILE A 176 1.52 2.28 11.63
N GLY A 177 1.01 1.31 12.38
CA GLY A 177 1.64 0.83 13.60
C GLY A 177 2.22 -0.55 13.43
N TYR A 178 2.93 -1.02 14.45
CA TYR A 178 3.25 -2.44 14.58
C TYR A 178 3.37 -2.88 16.04
N ASP A 179 3.05 -4.15 16.27
CA ASP A 179 3.27 -4.88 17.52
C ASP A 179 4.23 -6.05 17.27
N ALA A 180 5.09 -6.36 18.24
CA ALA A 180 5.88 -7.58 18.19
C ALA A 180 5.07 -8.73 18.80
N ILE A 181 4.90 -9.82 18.04
CA ILE A 181 4.16 -11.00 18.52
C ILE A 181 5.12 -12.10 19.02
N HIS A 182 6.37 -12.10 18.57
CA HIS A 182 7.46 -12.95 19.04
C HIS A 182 8.75 -12.12 18.99
N GLY A 183 9.64 -12.23 20.00
CA GLY A 183 10.91 -11.48 19.98
C GLY A 183 11.68 -11.37 21.30
N GLU A 184 11.22 -11.97 22.40
CA GLU A 184 11.94 -11.88 23.68
C GLU A 184 13.29 -12.62 23.69
N GLU A 185 13.52 -13.61 22.81
CA GLU A 185 14.74 -14.42 22.81
C GLU A 185 15.98 -13.73 22.21
N ALA A 186 15.83 -12.67 21.41
CA ALA A 186 16.95 -12.04 20.68
C ALA A 186 17.58 -10.82 21.38
N GLY A 187 17.13 -10.44 22.59
CA GLY A 187 17.62 -9.24 23.28
C GLY A 187 17.22 -7.90 22.61
N VAL A 188 16.30 -7.94 21.65
CA VAL A 188 15.71 -6.77 20.99
C VAL A 188 14.38 -6.47 21.67
N PHE A 189 14.35 -5.45 22.54
CA PHE A 189 13.09 -4.99 23.12
C PHE A 189 12.33 -4.17 22.07
N ILE A 190 11.25 -4.74 21.55
CA ILE A 190 10.30 -4.04 20.68
C ILE A 190 9.06 -3.78 21.53
N ALA A 191 8.77 -2.52 21.82
CA ALA A 191 7.52 -2.19 22.49
C ALA A 191 6.34 -2.47 21.55
N ASN A 192 5.17 -2.71 22.13
CA ASN A 192 3.93 -2.75 21.36
C ASN A 192 3.45 -1.33 21.05
N SER A 193 2.72 -1.20 19.94
CA SER A 193 2.12 0.01 19.44
C SER A 193 3.15 1.06 19.03
N MET A 194 4.14 0.60 18.25
CA MET A 194 5.15 1.45 17.64
C MET A 194 4.65 2.07 16.35
N ARG A 195 5.22 3.22 15.99
CA ARG A 195 4.83 3.97 14.79
C ARG A 195 5.75 3.61 13.64
N ALA A 196 5.18 3.43 12.47
CA ALA A 196 5.91 3.16 11.25
C ALA A 196 5.26 3.85 10.06
N ASP A 197 5.96 3.81 8.93
CA ASP A 197 5.40 4.31 7.71
C ASP A 197 5.91 3.55 6.48
N ILE A 198 5.03 3.45 5.48
CA ILE A 198 5.28 2.81 4.19
C ILE A 198 5.36 3.92 3.14
N ASN A 199 6.33 3.83 2.23
CA ASN A 199 6.43 4.65 1.03
C ASN A 199 6.98 3.79 -0.12
N VAL A 200 6.19 3.56 -1.17
CA VAL A 200 6.54 2.65 -2.26
C VAL A 200 6.24 3.31 -3.59
N ASP A 201 7.17 3.14 -4.55
CA ASP A 201 6.94 3.49 -5.95
C ASP A 201 6.37 2.27 -6.67
N LEU A 202 5.38 2.48 -7.54
CA LEU A 202 4.66 1.41 -8.21
C LEU A 202 4.86 1.51 -9.72
N ILE A 203 5.23 0.40 -10.34
CA ILE A 203 5.33 0.25 -11.79
C ILE A 203 4.32 -0.78 -12.23
N ALA A 204 3.43 -0.43 -13.15
CA ALA A 204 2.43 -1.36 -13.66
C ALA A 204 3.13 -2.56 -14.31
N VAL A 205 2.79 -3.77 -13.87
CA VAL A 205 3.17 -4.99 -14.56
C VAL A 205 2.09 -5.24 -15.61
N PRO A 206 2.40 -5.20 -16.92
CA PRO A 206 1.41 -5.54 -17.93
C PRO A 206 0.95 -6.98 -17.66
N GLU A 207 -0.35 -7.20 -17.54
CA GLU A 207 -0.89 -8.55 -17.58
C GLU A 207 -0.33 -9.22 -18.84
N PRO A 208 0.25 -10.44 -18.73
CA PRO A 208 0.69 -11.14 -19.92
C PRO A 208 -0.53 -11.18 -20.85
N ALA A 209 -0.38 -10.63 -22.06
CA ALA A 209 -1.46 -10.59 -23.04
C ALA A 209 -1.93 -12.03 -23.21
N SER A 210 -2.98 -12.39 -22.49
CA SER A 210 -3.54 -13.71 -22.55
C SER A 210 -4.01 -13.79 -24.00
N LEU A 211 -3.54 -14.85 -24.67
CA LEU A 211 -3.81 -15.14 -26.07
C LEU A 211 -5.28 -15.57 -26.23
N VAL A 212 -6.19 -14.82 -25.61
CA VAL A 212 -7.63 -14.98 -25.65
C VAL A 212 -8.11 -14.17 -26.85
N GLY A 213 -8.08 -14.84 -28.00
CA GLY A 213 -8.90 -14.48 -29.15
C GLY A 213 -8.28 -13.45 -30.08
N LEU A 214 -7.78 -13.94 -31.21
CA LEU A 214 -8.00 -13.27 -32.50
C LEU A 214 -9.51 -12.96 -32.62
N GLY A 215 -9.90 -11.76 -32.23
CA GLY A 215 -11.30 -11.33 -32.14
C GLY A 215 -11.42 -9.81 -32.11
N LEU A 216 -11.09 -9.19 -33.24
CA LEU A 216 -11.63 -7.92 -33.75
C LEU A 216 -12.21 -6.88 -32.76
N VAL A 217 -11.52 -5.73 -32.71
CA VAL A 217 -12.06 -4.35 -32.69
C VAL A 217 -12.74 -3.85 -31.40
N GLY A 218 -12.19 -2.76 -30.85
CA GLY A 218 -12.99 -1.79 -30.08
C GLY A 218 -12.24 -0.93 -29.08
N LEU A 219 -11.47 0.06 -29.56
CA LEU A 219 -11.17 1.27 -28.77
C LEU A 219 -12.49 1.91 -28.32
N GLY A 220 -12.70 2.10 -27.01
CA GLY A 220 -13.96 2.62 -26.50
C GLY A 220 -13.92 3.12 -25.05
N LEU A 221 -13.27 4.27 -24.85
CA LEU A 221 -13.68 5.40 -23.99
C LEU A 221 -14.22 5.11 -22.57
N TYR A 222 -13.43 5.58 -21.59
CA TYR A 222 -13.84 5.94 -20.23
C TYR A 222 -15.19 6.67 -20.22
N ALA A 223 -16.22 6.06 -19.63
CA ALA A 223 -17.53 6.66 -19.46
C ALA A 223 -17.57 7.53 -18.19
N ARG A 224 -17.59 8.85 -18.44
CA ARG A 224 -17.81 9.94 -17.47
C ARG A 224 -19.22 9.84 -16.88
N ARG A 225 -19.35 9.52 -15.59
CA ARG A 225 -20.64 9.57 -14.87
C ARG A 225 -20.94 11.02 -14.49
N LYS A 226 -21.74 11.72 -15.31
CA LYS A 226 -22.29 13.04 -15.00
C LYS A 226 -23.69 12.83 -14.40
N SER A 227 -23.89 13.21 -13.14
CA SER A 227 -25.22 13.30 -12.54
C SER A 227 -26.02 14.39 -13.28
N GLN A 228 -27.18 14.01 -13.79
CA GLN A 228 -28.17 14.97 -14.28
C GLN A 228 -28.94 15.51 -13.09
N GLY A 229 -29.03 16.83 -13.04
CA GLY A 229 -29.93 17.54 -12.14
C GLY A 229 -31.38 17.24 -12.50
N THR A 230 -32.19 16.99 -11.49
CA THR A 230 -33.64 17.07 -11.54
C THR A 230 -34.04 18.54 -11.40
N GLU A 231 -34.43 19.16 -12.51
CA GLU A 231 -35.50 20.16 -12.50
C GLU A 231 -36.76 19.44 -12.98
N ASP A 232 -37.84 19.50 -12.21
CA ASP A 232 -39.20 19.49 -12.76
C ASP A 232 -40.20 20.10 -11.77
N THR A 233 -41.00 21.01 -12.34
CA THR A 233 -42.24 21.68 -11.90
C THR A 233 -42.19 22.76 -10.84
#